data_AF-A0A0B3B2E3-F1
#
_entry.id   AF-A0A0B3B2E3-F1
#
_cell.length_a   1.000
_cell.length_b   1.000
_cell.length_c   1.000
_cell.angle_alpha   90.00
_cell.angle_beta   90.00
_cell.angle_gamma   90.00
#
_symmetry.space_group_name_H-M   'P 1'
#
loop_
_entity.id
_entity.type
_entity.pdbx_description
1 polymer ?
#
loop_
_entity_poly.entity_id
_entity_poly.type
_entity_poly.pdbx_seq_one_letter_code
_entity_poly.pdbx_strand_id
1 'polypeptide(L)'
;MKTPEKNAIVYDKARRYASINFGMNSIAPVSDPCVNYNFLLMKDHDSAPELVLKVREGASSDFDRERFTLQIYKSMGINVPGDIHFDNTHRYWDTEAIVYEYVPNHLMS
;
A
#
# COMPACT_ATOMS: atom_id res chain seq x y z
N MET A 1 1.66 22.33 -3.11
CA MET A 1 2.65 21.22 -3.18
C MET A 1 3.04 20.86 -1.76
N LYS A 2 2.92 19.59 -1.35
CA LYS A 2 3.49 19.12 -0.07
C LYS A 2 5.02 19.13 -0.22
N THR A 3 5.74 19.59 0.81
CA THR A 3 7.19 19.81 0.76
C THR A 3 7.97 18.50 0.58
N PRO A 4 9.16 18.51 -0.07
CA PRO A 4 10.00 17.32 -0.25
C PRO A 4 10.32 16.58 1.05
N GLU A 5 10.49 17.31 2.15
CA GLU A 5 10.71 16.77 3.50
C GLU A 5 9.55 15.89 3.97
N LYS A 6 8.32 16.29 3.64
CA LYS A 6 7.12 15.55 4.01
C LYS A 6 7.03 14.21 3.27
N ASN A 7 7.41 14.20 1.99
CA ASN A 7 7.48 12.97 1.21
C ASN A 7 8.57 12.03 1.75
N ALA A 8 9.72 12.57 2.17
CA ALA A 8 10.79 11.79 2.79
C ALA A 8 10.36 11.15 4.12
N ILE A 9 9.59 11.87 4.93
CA ILE A 9 9.03 11.35 6.19
C ILE A 9 8.06 10.19 5.92
N VAL A 10 7.14 10.34 4.97
CA VAL A 10 6.20 9.26 4.62
C VAL A 10 6.94 8.05 4.03
N TYR A 11 7.97 8.28 3.23
CA TYR A 11 8.81 7.22 2.67
C TYR A 11 9.52 6.39 3.75
N ASP A 12 10.22 7.02 4.72
CA ASP A 12 10.91 6.26 5.78
C ASP A 12 9.90 5.49 6.66
N LYS A 13 8.72 6.06 6.91
CA LYS A 13 7.64 5.38 7.63
C LYS A 13 7.14 4.16 6.88
N ALA A 14 6.82 4.32 5.60
CA ALA A 14 6.37 3.22 4.73
C ALA A 14 7.39 2.08 4.70
N ARG A 15 8.68 2.42 4.61
CA ARG A 15 9.79 1.44 4.61
C ARG A 15 9.84 0.65 5.92
N ARG A 16 9.75 1.32 7.07
CA ARG A 16 9.76 0.64 8.38
C ARG A 16 8.55 -0.26 8.55
N TYR A 17 7.36 0.22 8.20
CA TYR A 17 6.13 -0.57 8.27
C TYR A 17 6.20 -1.82 7.40
N ALA A 18 6.69 -1.68 6.16
CA ALA A 18 6.86 -2.80 5.22
C ALA A 18 7.86 -3.85 5.73
N SER A 19 8.99 -3.41 6.29
CA SER A 19 10.01 -4.31 6.84
C SER A 19 9.51 -5.06 8.08
N ILE A 20 8.87 -4.37 9.03
CA ILE A 20 8.41 -4.99 10.29
C ILE A 20 7.26 -5.98 10.06
N ASN A 21 6.26 -5.62 9.25
CA ASN A 21 5.03 -6.41 9.15
C ASN A 21 5.08 -7.45 8.02
N PHE A 22 5.90 -7.21 6.99
CA PHE A 22 5.91 -8.04 5.78
C PHE A 22 7.30 -8.56 5.39
N GLY A 23 8.36 -8.19 6.13
CA GLY A 23 9.73 -8.57 5.77
C GLY A 23 10.22 -7.95 4.46
N MET A 24 9.58 -6.89 3.98
CA MET A 24 9.92 -6.20 2.73
C MET A 24 10.93 -5.09 3.02
N ASN A 25 12.21 -5.30 2.67
CA ASN A 25 13.29 -4.39 3.04
C ASN A 25 13.55 -3.29 2.00
N SER A 26 12.94 -3.40 0.81
CA SER A 26 13.08 -2.45 -0.29
C SER A 26 11.71 -1.93 -0.73
N ILE A 27 11.61 -0.61 -0.96
CA ILE A 27 10.38 0.02 -1.43
C ILE A 27 10.67 1.05 -2.54
N ALA A 28 9.76 1.14 -3.52
CA ALA A 28 9.84 2.09 -4.63
C ALA A 28 8.53 2.89 -4.76
N PRO A 29 8.55 4.24 -4.84
CA PRO A 29 7.34 5.03 -5.04
C PRO A 29 6.79 4.85 -6.47
N VAL A 30 5.47 4.76 -6.62
CA VAL A 30 4.81 4.52 -7.93
C VAL A 30 4.50 5.82 -8.68
N SER A 31 4.32 6.95 -7.99
CA SER A 31 4.12 8.27 -8.60
C SER A 31 4.06 9.39 -7.55
N ASP A 32 3.99 10.65 -8.00
CA ASP A 32 3.71 11.80 -7.14
C ASP A 32 2.31 11.68 -6.51
N PRO A 33 2.19 11.86 -5.19
CA PRO A 33 0.95 11.62 -4.46
C PRO A 33 -0.05 12.77 -4.68
N CYS A 34 -1.09 12.55 -5.49
CA CYS A 34 -2.23 13.47 -5.54
C CYS A 34 -3.13 13.34 -4.30
N VAL A 35 -3.39 12.11 -3.83
CA VAL A 35 -4.28 11.81 -2.69
C VAL A 35 -3.68 10.75 -1.76
N ASN A 36 -3.08 9.70 -2.32
CA ASN A 36 -2.40 8.63 -1.59
C ASN A 36 -0.96 8.50 -2.06
N TYR A 37 -0.07 8.08 -1.17
CA TYR A 37 1.27 7.63 -1.50
C TYR A 37 1.20 6.14 -1.82
N ASN A 38 1.73 5.73 -2.97
CA ASN A 38 1.75 4.32 -3.38
C ASN A 38 3.19 3.85 -3.50
N PHE A 39 3.48 2.69 -2.92
CA PHE A 39 4.80 2.07 -2.92
C PHE A 39 4.71 0.64 -3.40
N LEU A 40 5.64 0.24 -4.28
CA LEU A 40 5.94 -1.15 -4.55
C LEU A 40 6.84 -1.67 -3.44
N LEU A 41 6.50 -2.83 -2.87
CA LEU A 41 7.29 -3.48 -1.83
C LEU A 41 7.98 -4.72 -2.40
N MET A 42 9.26 -4.84 -2.06
CA MET A 42 10.18 -5.86 -2.54
C MET A 42 10.94 -6.44 -1.33
N LYS A 43 11.26 -7.73 -1.35
CA LYS A 43 12.07 -8.36 -0.29
C LYS A 43 13.43 -7.69 -0.18
N ASP A 44 14.08 -7.53 -1.33
CA ASP A 44 15.41 -6.94 -1.52
C ASP A 44 15.43 -5.98 -2.70
N HIS A 45 16.49 -5.18 -2.84
CA HIS A 45 16.61 -4.13 -3.87
C HIS A 45 16.44 -4.65 -5.30
N ASP A 46 16.93 -5.87 -5.56
CA ASP A 46 16.93 -6.50 -6.88
C ASP A 46 15.76 -7.48 -7.10
N SER A 47 14.86 -7.61 -6.13
CA SER A 47 13.71 -8.52 -6.21
C SER A 47 12.52 -7.90 -6.94
N ALA A 48 11.69 -8.72 -7.57
CA ALA A 48 10.43 -8.27 -8.15
C ALA A 48 9.47 -7.77 -7.07
N PRO A 49 8.59 -6.79 -7.37
CA PRO A 49 7.55 -6.38 -6.43
C PRO A 49 6.62 -7.54 -6.09
N GLU A 50 6.37 -7.74 -4.80
CA GLU A 50 5.44 -8.75 -4.30
C GLU A 50 4.15 -8.10 -3.76
N LEU A 51 4.26 -6.88 -3.21
CA LEU A 51 3.13 -6.17 -2.61
C LEU A 51 3.08 -4.71 -3.06
N VAL A 52 1.90 -4.11 -2.90
CA VAL A 52 1.67 -2.67 -3.05
C VAL A 52 1.19 -2.12 -1.72
N LEU A 53 1.88 -1.11 -1.20
CA LEU A 53 1.48 -0.36 -0.01
C LEU A 53 0.90 0.99 -0.45
N LYS A 54 -0.33 1.25 -0.04
CA LYS A 54 -1.01 2.53 -0.22
C LYS A 54 -1.15 3.20 1.14
N VAL A 55 -0.62 4.41 1.27
CA VAL A 55 -0.63 5.21 2.51
C VAL A 55 -1.38 6.51 2.26
N ARG A 56 -2.22 6.90 3.22
CA ARG A 56 -2.93 8.17 3.23
C ARG A 56 -2.63 8.90 4.54
N GLU A 57 -2.56 10.23 4.46
CA GLU A 57 -2.53 11.07 5.65
C GLU A 57 -3.93 11.48 6.11
N GLY A 58 -4.16 11.43 7.41
CA GLY A 58 -5.45 11.61 8.07
C GLY A 58 -6.20 10.29 8.26
N ALA A 59 -7.02 10.24 9.31
CA ALA A 59 -7.99 9.16 9.49
C ALA A 59 -9.19 9.36 8.54
N SER A 60 -9.62 8.30 7.87
CA SER A 60 -10.65 8.26 6.84
C SER A 60 -11.28 6.86 6.76
N SER A 61 -12.60 6.78 6.69
CA SER A 61 -13.26 5.48 6.43
C SER A 61 -13.07 4.96 4.98
N ASP A 62 -12.24 5.62 4.16
CA ASP A 62 -12.09 5.31 2.74
C ASP A 62 -11.41 3.95 2.51
N PHE A 63 -10.39 3.57 3.27
CA PHE A 63 -9.76 2.26 3.10
C PHE A 63 -10.62 1.11 3.64
N ASP A 64 -11.42 1.35 4.69
CA ASP A 64 -12.43 0.38 5.12
C ASP A 64 -13.47 0.15 4.02
N ARG A 65 -13.90 1.21 3.33
CA ARG A 65 -14.83 1.13 2.20
C ARG A 65 -14.20 0.42 1.00
N GLU A 66 -12.97 0.77 0.66
CA GLU A 66 -12.21 0.16 -0.43
C GLU A 66 -12.03 -1.35 -0.20
N ARG A 67 -11.67 -1.74 1.03
CA ARG A 67 -11.59 -3.13 1.44
C ARG A 67 -12.93 -3.85 1.27
N PHE A 68 -14.01 -3.26 1.79
CA PHE A 68 -15.33 -3.86 1.70
C PHE A 68 -15.76 -4.08 0.24
N THR A 69 -15.53 -3.10 -0.63
CA THR A 69 -15.81 -3.20 -2.06
C THR A 69 -15.00 -4.32 -2.73
N LEU A 70 -13.70 -4.43 -2.43
CA LEU A 70 -12.87 -5.49 -2.99
C LEU A 70 -13.31 -6.89 -2.53
N GLN A 71 -13.73 -7.04 -1.27
CA GLN A 71 -14.29 -8.29 -0.76
C GLN A 71 -15.59 -8.68 -1.47
N ILE A 72 -16.46 -7.71 -1.80
CA ILE A 72 -17.65 -7.96 -2.62
C ILE A 72 -17.25 -8.41 -4.03
N TYR A 73 -16.30 -7.74 -4.67
CA TYR A 73 -15.87 -8.15 -6.02
C TYR A 73 -15.26 -9.56 -6.03
N LYS A 74 -14.45 -9.90 -5.02
CA LYS A 74 -13.93 -11.25 -4.84
C LYS A 74 -15.06 -12.27 -4.67
N SER A 75 -16.11 -11.97 -3.89
CA SER A 75 -17.25 -12.88 -3.70
C SER A 75 -18.10 -13.04 -4.97
N MET A 76 -18.07 -12.07 -5.88
CA MET A 76 -18.71 -12.13 -7.20
C MET A 76 -17.86 -12.88 -8.25
N GLY A 77 -16.68 -13.40 -7.89
CA GLY A 77 -15.78 -14.07 -8.81
C GLY A 77 -15.03 -13.13 -9.76
N ILE A 78 -15.02 -11.82 -9.47
CA ILE A 78 -14.22 -10.84 -10.23
C ILE A 78 -12.76 -11.00 -9.79
N ASN A 79 -11.85 -11.07 -10.76
CA ASN A 79 -10.42 -11.12 -10.49
C ASN A 79 -9.96 -9.77 -9.91
N VAL A 80 -9.72 -9.74 -8.61
CA VAL A 80 -9.19 -8.61 -7.84
C VAL A 80 -7.94 -9.08 -7.09
N PRO A 81 -7.00 -8.18 -6.73
CA PRO A 81 -5.82 -8.54 -5.95
C PRO A 81 -6.19 -9.39 -4.74
N GLY A 82 -5.53 -10.55 -4.61
CA GLY A 82 -6.03 -11.72 -3.90
C GLY A 82 -6.01 -11.57 -2.38
N ASP A 83 -4.95 -11.01 -1.82
CA ASP A 83 -4.80 -10.90 -0.36
C ASP A 83 -4.58 -9.45 0.09
N ILE A 84 -5.61 -8.93 0.77
CA ILE A 84 -5.57 -7.63 1.43
C ILE A 84 -5.09 -7.88 2.86
N HIS A 85 -3.79 -7.72 3.11
CA HIS A 85 -3.33 -7.57 4.48
C HIS A 85 -3.64 -6.16 4.95
N PHE A 86 -4.71 -6.08 5.72
CA PHE A 86 -5.16 -4.83 6.31
C PHE A 86 -4.66 -4.75 7.74
N ASP A 87 -3.55 -4.05 7.94
CA ASP A 87 -3.21 -3.62 9.28
C ASP A 87 -4.01 -2.35 9.59
N ASN A 88 -5.11 -2.54 10.32
CA ASN A 88 -5.91 -1.45 10.83
C ASN A 88 -5.29 -0.88 12.10
N THR A 89 -3.95 -0.78 12.17
CA THR A 89 -3.27 0.00 13.21
C THR A 89 -3.60 1.48 13.02
N HIS A 90 -4.82 1.85 13.40
CA HIS A 90 -5.31 3.17 13.76
C HIS A 90 -4.44 3.87 14.83
N ARG A 91 -3.29 3.30 15.19
CA ARG A 91 -2.42 3.74 16.28
C ARG A 91 -1.04 4.17 15.81
N TYR A 92 -0.67 3.94 14.55
CA TYR A 92 0.58 4.47 14.02
C TYR A 92 0.32 5.72 13.15
N TRP A 93 0.12 6.85 13.84
CA TRP A 93 0.63 8.17 13.44
C TRP A 93 -0.20 8.97 12.43
N ASP A 94 -1.50 9.15 12.70
CA ASP A 94 -2.41 9.99 11.90
C ASP A 94 -2.44 9.64 10.40
N THR A 95 -2.04 8.42 10.04
CA THR A 95 -2.03 7.92 8.66
C THR A 95 -2.68 6.54 8.60
N GLU A 96 -3.38 6.28 7.51
CA GLU A 96 -3.95 4.97 7.22
C GLU A 96 -3.16 4.28 6.14
N ALA A 97 -3.12 2.95 6.18
CA ALA A 97 -2.40 2.12 5.24
C ALA A 97 -3.23 0.90 4.83
N ILE A 98 -3.09 0.49 3.58
CA ILE A 98 -3.63 -0.76 3.06
C ILE A 98 -2.58 -1.40 2.15
N VAL A 99 -2.42 -2.72 2.27
CA VAL A 99 -1.48 -3.50 1.48
C VAL A 99 -2.24 -4.47 0.60
N TYR A 100 -1.82 -4.56 -0.65
CA TYR A 100 -2.35 -5.47 -1.66
C TYR A 100 -1.24 -6.35 -2.19
N GLU A 101 -1.58 -7.53 -2.71
CA GLU A 101 -0.70 -8.25 -3.61
C GLU A 101 -0.40 -7.42 -4.86
N TYR A 102 0.85 -7.47 -5.32
CA TYR A 102 1.23 -6.88 -6.59
C TYR A 102 0.71 -7.75 -7.73
N VAL A 103 -0.11 -7.17 -8.62
CA VAL A 103 -0.55 -7.80 -9.86
C VAL A 103 0.22 -7.16 -11.02
N PRO A 104 1.15 -7.88 -11.67
CA PRO A 104 1.85 -7.38 -12.82
C PRO A 104 0.91 -7.01 -13.96
N ASN A 105 1.13 -5.85 -14.58
CA ASN A 105 0.29 -5.33 -15.67
C ASN A 105 0.14 -6.29 -16.87
N HIS A 106 1.11 -7.18 -17.09
CA HIS A 106 1.09 -8.14 -18.19
C HIS A 106 0.22 -9.38 -17.92
N LEU A 107 -0.38 -9.50 -16.73
CA LEU A 107 -1.29 -10.60 -16.35
C LEU A 107 -2.78 -10.18 -16.32
N MET A 108 -3.10 -8.92 -16.67
CA MET A 108 -4.49 -8.43 -16.76
C MET A 108 -5.13 -8.63 -18.14
N SER A 109 -4.61 -9.56 -18.96
CA SER A 109 -5.11 -9.88 -20.30
C SER A 109 -6.11 -11.03 -20.32
#